data_AF-A0A372JJC3-F1
#
_entry.id   AF-A0A372JJC3-F1
#
_cell.length_a   1.000
_cell.length_b   1.000
_cell.length_c   1.000
_cell.angle_alpha   90.00
_cell.angle_beta   90.00
_cell.angle_gamma   90.00
#
_symmetry.space_group_name_H-M   'P 1'
#
loop_
_entity.id
_entity.type
_entity.pdbx_description
1 polymer ?
#
loop_
_entity_poly.entity_id
_entity_poly.type
_entity_poly.pdbx_seq_one_letter_code
_entity_poly.pdbx_strand_id
1 'polypeptide(L)'
;TAPRGGVAGLALRAVEAAAGYQSSLPPEPVEPARGEGIRRAVEELAAVVADPATAPGYLRRTHPEPRGRDEAMWLAARGLVAWFADEPELCVDHLERARLAARESHGLLALCLAPLASALIDTGRWDRAREVLAEAARLAAVHGLTRLDGDAAALGATLDALCGRAVP
;
A
#
# COMPACT_ATOMS: atom_id res chain seq x y z
N THR A 1 7.80 -15.22 -16.18
CA THR A 1 7.52 -14.61 -14.86
C THR A 1 8.82 -14.11 -14.28
N ALA A 2 9.10 -12.81 -14.43
CA ALA A 2 10.29 -12.20 -13.84
C ALA A 2 10.05 -11.95 -12.33
N PRO A 3 11.05 -12.14 -11.46
CA PRO A 3 10.86 -11.98 -10.02
C PRO A 3 10.73 -10.50 -9.66
N ARG A 4 9.61 -10.12 -9.01
CA ARG A 4 9.35 -8.77 -8.42
C ARG A 4 10.22 -8.48 -7.17
N GLY A 5 11.46 -8.96 -7.14
CA GLY A 5 12.33 -8.99 -5.95
C GLY A 5 12.72 -7.61 -5.37
N GLY A 6 12.52 -6.52 -6.11
CA GLY A 6 12.84 -5.17 -5.65
C GLY A 6 11.82 -4.58 -4.66
N VAL A 7 10.55 -5.01 -4.69
CA VAL A 7 9.45 -4.31 -4.02
C VAL A 7 9.17 -4.86 -2.60
N ALA A 8 9.58 -6.10 -2.33
CA ALA A 8 9.45 -6.74 -1.02
C ALA A 8 10.35 -6.08 0.06
N GLY A 9 11.50 -5.54 -0.30
CA GLY A 9 12.33 -4.79 0.65
C GLY A 9 11.71 -3.47 1.15
N LEU A 10 10.65 -2.99 0.49
CA LEU A 10 10.09 -1.65 0.60
C LEU A 10 8.94 -1.57 1.61
N ALA A 11 8.06 -2.57 1.61
CA ALA A 11 6.96 -2.65 2.57
C ALA A 11 7.45 -2.92 4.00
N LEU A 12 8.58 -3.61 4.19
CA LEU A 12 9.12 -3.89 5.53
C LEU A 12 9.59 -2.60 6.21
N ARG A 13 10.33 -1.77 5.46
CA ARG A 13 10.87 -0.48 5.94
C ARG A 13 9.78 0.59 6.08
N ALA A 14 8.73 0.56 5.25
CA ALA A 14 7.60 1.46 5.37
C ALA A 14 6.71 1.12 6.58
N VAL A 15 6.52 -0.17 6.89
CA VAL A 15 5.87 -0.62 8.13
C VAL A 15 6.70 -0.23 9.36
N GLU A 16 8.03 -0.38 9.31
CA GLU A 16 8.93 0.09 10.39
C GLU A 16 8.86 1.62 10.59
N ALA A 17 8.82 2.40 9.51
CA ALA A 17 8.70 3.87 9.59
C ALA A 17 7.32 4.32 10.10
N ALA A 18 6.24 3.63 9.70
CA ALA A 18 4.89 3.90 10.20
C ALA A 18 4.73 3.53 11.68
N ALA A 19 5.38 2.44 12.13
CA ALA A 19 5.42 2.04 13.53
C ALA A 19 6.25 3.03 14.39
N GLY A 20 7.33 3.59 13.84
CA GLY A 20 8.17 4.58 14.53
C GLY A 20 7.47 5.91 14.84
N TYR A 21 6.44 6.30 14.07
CA TYR A 21 5.72 7.57 14.24
C TYR A 21 4.73 7.57 15.42
N GLN A 22 4.37 6.41 15.98
CA GLN A 22 3.42 6.31 17.11
C GLN A 22 4.07 6.47 18.51
N SER A 23 5.38 6.69 18.60
CA SER A 23 6.14 6.63 19.87
C SER A 23 5.99 7.83 20.83
N SER A 24 5.11 8.81 20.59
CA SER A 24 5.06 10.07 21.37
C SER A 24 3.75 10.35 22.13
N LEU A 25 2.88 9.37 22.33
CA LEU A 25 1.68 9.53 23.16
C LEU A 25 1.68 8.61 24.40
N PRO A 26 1.24 9.11 25.57
CA PRO A 26 1.14 8.29 26.78
C PRO A 26 0.13 7.14 26.58
N PRO A 27 0.34 5.97 27.21
CA PRO A 27 -0.54 4.83 27.04
C PRO A 27 -1.89 5.08 27.72
N GLU A 28 -2.94 5.21 26.93
CA GLU A 28 -4.32 5.10 27.39
C GLU A 28 -4.63 3.64 27.79
N PRO A 29 -5.50 3.40 28.79
CA PRO A 29 -5.85 2.05 29.22
C PRO A 29 -6.55 1.26 28.10
N VAL A 30 -6.08 0.03 27.87
CA VAL A 30 -6.46 -0.84 26.74
C VAL A 30 -7.70 -1.67 27.09
N GLU A 31 -8.84 -1.37 26.45
CA GLU A 31 -9.91 -2.36 26.29
C GLU A 31 -9.43 -3.48 25.35
N PRO A 32 -9.45 -4.77 25.76
CA PRO A 32 -8.82 -5.88 25.02
C PRO A 32 -9.58 -6.33 23.74
N ALA A 33 -10.36 -5.46 23.10
CA ALA A 33 -11.08 -5.74 21.85
C ALA A 33 -10.79 -4.74 20.72
N ARG A 34 -10.13 -3.61 20.99
CA ARG A 34 -9.75 -2.60 19.98
C ARG A 34 -8.33 -2.88 19.50
N GLY A 35 -8.10 -2.90 18.19
CA GLY A 35 -6.76 -3.02 17.58
C GLY A 35 -6.28 -4.43 17.20
N GLU A 36 -6.91 -5.50 17.69
CA GLU A 36 -6.50 -6.88 17.35
C GLU A 36 -6.59 -7.19 15.84
N GLY A 37 -7.63 -6.65 15.19
CA GLY A 37 -7.81 -6.77 13.73
C GLY A 37 -6.69 -6.08 12.93
N ILE A 38 -6.25 -4.90 13.36
CA ILE A 38 -5.12 -4.20 12.71
C ILE A 38 -3.83 -4.95 12.97
N ARG A 39 -3.54 -5.29 14.25
CA ARG A 39 -2.30 -5.96 14.65
C ARG A 39 -2.10 -7.20 13.79
N ARG A 40 -3.13 -8.02 13.67
CA ARG A 40 -3.12 -9.21 12.81
C ARG A 40 -2.90 -8.84 11.35
N ALA A 41 -3.62 -7.87 10.79
CA ALA A 41 -3.44 -7.48 9.39
C ALA A 41 -2.01 -6.98 9.08
N VAL A 42 -1.40 -6.25 10.01
CA VAL A 42 -0.01 -5.77 9.91
C VAL A 42 0.99 -6.93 10.04
N GLU A 43 0.75 -7.88 10.94
CA GLU A 43 1.57 -9.10 11.06
C GLU A 43 1.51 -9.97 9.81
N GLU A 44 0.33 -10.11 9.21
CA GLU A 44 0.14 -10.84 7.95
C GLU A 44 0.84 -10.11 6.80
N LEU A 45 0.73 -8.78 6.72
CA LEU A 45 1.49 -8.00 5.76
C LEU A 45 3.00 -8.20 5.97
N ALA A 46 3.52 -8.06 7.19
CA ALA A 46 4.94 -8.24 7.48
C ALA A 46 5.45 -9.63 7.06
N ALA A 47 4.66 -10.68 7.30
CA ALA A 47 4.97 -12.04 6.85
C ALA A 47 4.99 -12.15 5.31
N VAL A 48 4.01 -11.57 4.62
CA VAL A 48 3.95 -11.54 3.15
C VAL A 48 5.12 -10.76 2.54
N VAL A 49 5.56 -9.70 3.20
CA VAL A 49 6.70 -8.92 2.76
C VAL A 49 8.00 -9.70 2.91
N ALA A 50 8.13 -10.48 3.97
CA ALA A 50 9.26 -11.39 4.16
C ALA A 50 9.24 -12.57 3.17
N ASP A 51 8.06 -13.11 2.86
CA ASP A 51 7.85 -14.18 1.90
C ASP A 51 6.58 -13.96 1.05
N PRO A 52 6.71 -13.31 -0.12
CA PRO A 52 5.58 -13.01 -1.01
C PRO A 52 4.80 -14.25 -1.47
N ALA A 53 5.42 -15.43 -1.49
CA ALA A 53 4.74 -16.66 -1.91
C ALA A 53 3.60 -17.05 -0.95
N THR A 54 3.59 -16.52 0.28
CA THR A 54 2.55 -16.77 1.27
C THR A 54 1.28 -15.93 1.07
N ALA A 55 1.32 -14.87 0.25
CA ALA A 55 0.24 -13.89 0.11
C ALA A 55 -1.13 -14.51 -0.21
N PRO A 56 -1.27 -15.46 -1.17
CA PRO A 56 -2.56 -16.08 -1.45
C PRO A 56 -3.15 -16.83 -0.24
N GLY A 57 -2.28 -17.36 0.64
CA GLY A 57 -2.70 -18.02 1.88
C GLY A 57 -3.34 -17.06 2.88
N TYR A 58 -2.78 -15.86 3.03
CA TYR A 58 -3.31 -14.82 3.91
C TYR A 58 -4.55 -14.15 3.35
N LEU A 59 -4.65 -14.00 2.02
CA LEU A 59 -5.81 -13.41 1.39
C LEU A 59 -7.09 -14.24 1.64
N ARG A 60 -6.97 -15.58 1.61
CA ARG A 60 -8.07 -16.53 1.88
C ARG A 60 -8.61 -16.49 3.31
N ARG A 61 -7.90 -15.84 4.25
CA ARG A 61 -8.36 -15.72 5.63
C ARG A 61 -9.40 -14.61 5.74
N THR A 62 -10.55 -14.95 6.30
CA THR A 62 -11.60 -13.97 6.59
C THR A 62 -11.32 -13.28 7.90
N HIS A 63 -11.23 -11.95 7.87
CA HIS A 63 -11.16 -11.11 9.06
C HIS A 63 -12.33 -10.14 9.05
N PRO A 64 -12.97 -9.91 10.21
CA PRO A 64 -13.95 -8.84 10.31
C PRO A 64 -13.25 -7.51 10.01
N GLU A 65 -13.84 -6.74 9.10
CA GLU A 65 -13.36 -5.41 8.75
C GLU A 65 -13.60 -4.45 9.94
N PRO A 66 -12.54 -3.82 10.48
CA PRO A 66 -12.70 -2.82 11.53
C PRO A 66 -13.28 -1.54 10.95
N ARG A 67 -13.97 -0.75 11.79
CA ARG A 67 -14.53 0.55 11.43
C ARG A 67 -13.86 1.68 12.20
N GLY A 68 -13.82 2.86 11.62
CA GLY A 68 -13.36 4.08 12.30
C GLY A 68 -11.85 4.25 12.22
N ARG A 69 -11.20 4.60 13.34
CA ARG A 69 -9.77 4.99 13.36
C ARG A 69 -8.83 3.92 12.79
N ASP A 70 -9.24 2.67 12.90
CA ASP A 70 -8.44 1.49 12.58
C ASP A 70 -8.60 1.03 11.11
N GLU A 71 -9.63 1.54 10.44
CA GLU A 71 -10.07 1.10 9.11
C GLU A 71 -9.00 1.36 8.04
N ALA A 72 -8.37 2.54 8.05
CA ALA A 72 -7.42 2.93 7.01
C ALA A 72 -6.18 2.01 6.96
N MET A 73 -5.60 1.70 8.13
CA MET A 73 -4.42 0.82 8.21
C MET A 73 -4.79 -0.63 7.88
N TRP A 74 -5.94 -1.11 8.35
CA TRP A 74 -6.42 -2.44 8.01
C TRP A 74 -6.64 -2.61 6.51
N LEU A 75 -7.31 -1.64 5.87
CA LEU A 75 -7.53 -1.62 4.42
C LEU A 75 -6.20 -1.57 3.67
N ALA A 76 -5.25 -0.73 4.10
CA ALA A 76 -3.93 -0.66 3.49
C ALA A 76 -3.20 -2.01 3.56
N ALA A 77 -3.18 -2.64 4.73
CA ALA A 77 -2.53 -3.93 4.92
C ALA A 77 -3.16 -5.03 4.04
N ARG A 78 -4.49 -5.10 3.99
CA ARG A 78 -5.21 -6.08 3.15
C ARG A 78 -5.01 -5.80 1.66
N GLY A 79 -5.03 -4.54 1.23
CA GLY A 79 -4.77 -4.16 -0.15
C GLY A 79 -3.35 -4.52 -0.60
N LEU A 80 -2.35 -4.33 0.25
CA LEU A 80 -0.97 -4.75 -0.02
C LEU A 80 -0.84 -6.27 -0.09
N VAL A 81 -1.50 -7.02 0.78
CA VAL A 81 -1.53 -8.49 0.70
C VAL A 81 -2.16 -8.93 -0.63
N ALA A 82 -3.25 -8.30 -1.07
CA ALA A 82 -3.86 -8.57 -2.37
C ALA A 82 -2.91 -8.23 -3.53
N TRP A 83 -2.15 -7.14 -3.43
CA TRP A 83 -1.13 -6.77 -4.42
C TRP A 83 -0.04 -7.85 -4.55
N PHE A 84 0.50 -8.35 -3.42
CA PHE A 84 1.46 -9.46 -3.43
C PHE A 84 0.87 -10.78 -3.93
N ALA A 85 -0.44 -11.00 -3.73
CA ALA A 85 -1.14 -12.18 -4.19
C ALA A 85 -1.52 -12.14 -5.69
N ASP A 86 -1.17 -11.06 -6.41
CA ASP A 86 -1.53 -10.84 -7.82
C ASP A 86 -3.05 -10.76 -8.04
N GLU A 87 -3.77 -10.15 -7.08
CA GLU A 87 -5.22 -9.95 -7.10
C GLU A 87 -5.55 -8.47 -7.27
N PRO A 88 -5.38 -7.89 -8.47
CA PRO A 88 -5.33 -6.45 -8.66
C PRO A 88 -6.67 -5.75 -8.42
N GLU A 89 -7.80 -6.40 -8.69
CA GLU A 89 -9.12 -5.83 -8.39
C GLU A 89 -9.35 -5.67 -6.88
N LEU A 90 -8.97 -6.67 -6.09
CA LEU A 90 -9.05 -6.59 -4.63
C LEU A 90 -8.07 -5.56 -4.07
N CYS A 91 -6.86 -5.48 -4.64
CA CYS A 91 -5.89 -4.44 -4.31
C CYS A 91 -6.48 -3.04 -4.54
N VAL A 92 -7.07 -2.78 -5.72
CA VAL A 92 -7.66 -1.48 -6.03
C VAL A 92 -8.79 -1.13 -5.06
N ASP A 93 -9.72 -2.04 -4.81
CA ASP A 93 -10.83 -1.80 -3.89
C ASP A 93 -10.34 -1.40 -2.48
N HIS A 94 -9.43 -2.18 -1.91
CA HIS A 94 -8.92 -1.91 -0.56
C HIS A 94 -8.08 -0.63 -0.51
N LEU A 95 -7.17 -0.40 -1.47
CA LEU A 95 -6.26 0.73 -1.41
C LEU A 95 -6.92 2.07 -1.77
N GLU A 96 -7.95 2.09 -2.62
CA GLU A 96 -8.76 3.31 -2.82
C GLU A 96 -9.53 3.66 -1.54
N ARG A 97 -10.15 2.68 -0.88
CA ARG A 97 -10.82 2.90 0.41
C ARG A 97 -9.83 3.34 1.49
N ALA A 98 -8.65 2.71 1.56
CA ALA A 98 -7.58 3.11 2.47
C ALA A 98 -7.15 4.56 2.22
N ARG A 99 -6.91 4.93 0.97
CA ARG A 99 -6.52 6.28 0.55
C ARG A 99 -7.56 7.33 0.96
N LEU A 100 -8.85 7.03 0.78
CA LEU A 100 -9.94 7.91 1.21
C LEU A 100 -9.98 8.07 2.74
N ALA A 101 -9.81 6.97 3.48
CA ALA A 101 -9.76 6.99 4.93
C ALA A 101 -8.48 7.63 5.51
N ALA A 102 -7.40 7.64 4.73
CA ALA A 102 -6.06 8.11 5.11
C ALA A 102 -5.74 9.55 4.68
N ARG A 103 -6.72 10.36 4.27
CA ARG A 103 -6.50 11.69 3.65
C ARG A 103 -5.54 12.62 4.42
N GLU A 104 -5.51 12.51 5.74
CA GLU A 104 -4.66 13.35 6.61
C GLU A 104 -3.38 12.63 7.08
N SER A 105 -3.19 11.37 6.67
CA SER A 105 -2.06 10.52 7.05
C SER A 105 -1.11 10.31 5.86
N HIS A 106 -0.20 11.27 5.67
CA HIS A 106 0.78 11.23 4.57
C HIS A 106 1.62 9.94 4.55
N GLY A 107 1.99 9.40 5.71
CA GLY A 107 2.76 8.15 5.78
C GLY A 107 1.96 6.96 5.27
N LEU A 108 0.69 6.86 5.62
CA LEU A 108 -0.19 5.80 5.14
C LEU A 108 -0.52 5.97 3.65
N LEU A 109 -0.70 7.20 3.17
CA LEU A 109 -0.84 7.48 1.75
C LEU A 109 0.40 7.03 0.97
N ALA A 110 1.60 7.39 1.43
CA ALA A 110 2.84 6.99 0.78
C ALA A 110 2.97 5.47 0.63
N LEU A 111 2.48 4.69 1.60
CA LEU A 111 2.46 3.23 1.56
C LEU A 111 1.51 2.67 0.48
N CYS A 112 0.41 3.36 0.18
CA CYS A 112 -0.65 2.86 -0.70
C CYS A 112 -0.46 3.23 -2.18
N LEU A 113 0.15 4.38 -2.48
CA LEU A 113 0.03 4.99 -3.81
C LEU A 113 0.72 4.20 -4.94
N ALA A 114 1.95 3.73 -4.76
CA ALA A 114 2.64 2.95 -5.80
C ALA A 114 1.98 1.58 -6.07
N PRO A 115 1.63 0.77 -5.04
CA PRO A 115 0.88 -0.48 -5.25
C PRO A 115 -0.50 -0.26 -5.88
N LEU A 116 -1.22 0.80 -5.49
CA LEU A 116 -2.49 1.17 -6.11
C LEU A 116 -2.30 1.51 -7.60
N ALA A 117 -1.31 2.34 -7.93
CA ALA A 117 -1.01 2.68 -9.33
C ALA A 117 -0.67 1.44 -10.16
N SER A 118 0.14 0.52 -9.63
CA SER A 118 0.46 -0.77 -10.27
C SER A 118 -0.82 -1.56 -10.57
N ALA A 119 -1.70 -1.76 -9.57
CA ALA A 119 -2.93 -2.53 -9.76
C ALA A 119 -3.92 -1.85 -10.73
N LEU A 120 -3.96 -0.52 -10.76
CA LEU A 120 -4.74 0.24 -11.75
C LEU A 120 -4.19 0.06 -13.17
N ILE A 121 -2.87 0.01 -13.35
CA ILE A 121 -2.24 -0.29 -14.65
C ILE A 121 -2.62 -1.72 -15.08
N ASP A 122 -2.48 -2.69 -14.20
CA ASP A 122 -2.77 -4.10 -14.46
C ASP A 122 -4.25 -4.34 -14.85
N THR A 123 -5.16 -3.49 -14.35
CA THR A 123 -6.60 -3.56 -14.64
C THR A 123 -7.04 -2.62 -15.76
N GLY A 124 -6.11 -1.98 -16.47
CA GLY A 124 -6.42 -1.11 -17.61
C GLY A 124 -7.00 0.27 -17.23
N ARG A 125 -7.04 0.62 -15.94
CA ARG A 125 -7.57 1.89 -15.42
C ARG A 125 -6.52 3.00 -15.48
N TRP A 126 -6.01 3.24 -16.68
CA TRP A 126 -4.81 4.06 -16.95
C TRP A 126 -4.93 5.52 -16.56
N ASP A 127 -6.07 6.16 -16.82
CA ASP A 127 -6.27 7.57 -16.44
C ASP A 127 -6.20 7.74 -14.92
N ARG A 128 -6.85 6.84 -14.19
CA ARG A 128 -6.81 6.81 -12.73
C ARG A 128 -5.40 6.52 -12.22
N ALA A 129 -4.65 5.62 -12.87
CA ALA A 129 -3.26 5.37 -12.53
C ALA A 129 -2.40 6.64 -12.65
N ARG A 130 -2.60 7.48 -13.70
CA ARG A 130 -1.87 8.75 -13.84
C ARG A 130 -2.18 9.72 -12.71
N GLU A 131 -3.44 9.80 -12.28
CA GLU A 131 -3.82 10.66 -11.15
C GLU A 131 -3.13 10.22 -9.85
N VAL A 132 -3.08 8.92 -9.59
CA VAL A 132 -2.41 8.33 -8.43
C VAL A 132 -0.90 8.57 -8.49
N LEU A 133 -0.28 8.38 -9.65
CA LEU A 133 1.16 8.63 -9.85
C LEU A 133 1.52 10.11 -9.67
N ALA A 134 0.68 11.02 -10.18
CA ALA A 134 0.88 12.46 -9.99
C ALA A 134 0.75 12.86 -8.51
N GLU A 135 -0.14 12.21 -7.75
CA GLU A 135 -0.21 12.41 -6.30
C GLU A 135 1.01 11.83 -5.58
N ALA A 136 1.48 10.64 -5.95
CA ALA A 136 2.68 10.03 -5.39
C ALA A 136 3.90 10.94 -5.56
N ALA A 137 4.10 11.49 -6.78
CA ALA A 137 5.18 12.42 -7.07
C ALA A 137 5.08 13.71 -6.24
N ARG A 138 3.88 14.29 -6.09
CA ARG A 138 3.66 15.47 -5.23
C ARG A 138 4.00 15.18 -3.77
N LEU A 139 3.50 14.06 -3.24
CA LEU A 139 3.75 13.65 -1.86
C LEU A 139 5.24 13.41 -1.63
N ALA A 140 5.91 12.76 -2.58
CA ALA A 140 7.34 12.51 -2.52
C ALA A 140 8.17 13.79 -2.56
N ALA A 141 7.81 14.76 -3.41
CA ALA A 141 8.48 16.05 -3.47
C ALA A 141 8.33 16.86 -2.17
N VAL A 142 7.14 16.88 -1.57
CA VAL A 142 6.88 17.62 -0.32
C VAL A 142 7.64 17.02 0.86
N HIS A 143 7.75 15.70 0.93
CA HIS A 143 8.32 15.00 2.09
C HIS A 143 9.72 14.40 1.86
N GLY A 144 10.33 14.62 0.70
CA GLY A 144 11.64 14.07 0.36
C GLY A 144 11.67 12.55 0.25
N LEU A 145 10.57 11.92 -0.18
CA LEU A 145 10.43 10.46 -0.26
C LEU A 145 11.02 9.92 -1.57
N THR A 146 12.34 9.91 -1.67
CA THR A 146 13.10 9.53 -2.88
C THR A 146 12.70 8.17 -3.47
N ARG A 147 12.34 7.19 -2.64
CA ARG A 147 11.86 5.89 -3.12
C ARG A 147 10.49 5.98 -3.80
N LEU A 148 9.53 6.67 -3.17
CA LEU A 148 8.20 6.84 -3.74
C LEU A 148 8.27 7.61 -5.06
N ASP A 149 9.17 8.60 -5.14
CA ASP A 149 9.45 9.34 -6.38
C ASP A 149 9.97 8.39 -7.49
N GLY A 150 10.96 7.55 -7.16
CA GLY A 150 11.49 6.54 -8.08
C GLY A 150 10.43 5.54 -8.55
N ASP A 151 9.59 5.03 -7.64
CA ASP A 151 8.49 4.11 -7.97
C ASP A 151 7.45 4.79 -8.88
N ALA A 152 7.09 6.04 -8.58
CA ALA A 152 6.15 6.81 -9.38
C ALA A 152 6.70 7.06 -10.80
N ALA A 153 7.97 7.39 -10.93
CA ALA A 153 8.63 7.57 -12.22
C ALA A 153 8.69 6.26 -13.03
N ALA A 154 9.07 5.15 -12.40
CA ALA A 154 9.15 3.84 -13.05
C ALA A 154 7.79 3.33 -13.53
N LEU A 155 6.75 3.46 -12.71
CA LEU A 155 5.38 3.10 -13.08
C LEU A 155 4.81 4.05 -14.14
N GLY A 156 5.16 5.34 -14.09
CA GLY A 156 4.82 6.31 -15.13
C GLY A 156 5.40 5.93 -16.49
N ALA A 157 6.69 5.61 -16.55
CA ALA A 157 7.34 5.14 -17.76
C ALA A 157 6.73 3.83 -18.28
N THR A 158 6.39 2.91 -17.38
CA THR A 158 5.69 1.66 -17.74
C THR A 158 4.33 1.96 -18.39
N LEU A 159 3.55 2.85 -17.80
CA LEU A 159 2.24 3.24 -18.33
C LEU A 159 2.36 3.96 -19.68
N ASP A 160 3.35 4.83 -19.85
CA ASP A 160 3.61 5.50 -21.12
C ASP A 160 3.95 4.52 -22.23
N ALA A 161 4.82 3.54 -21.94
CA ALA A 161 5.16 2.48 -22.87
C ALA A 161 3.92 1.65 -23.28
N LEU A 162 3.07 1.27 -22.32
CA LEU A 162 1.81 0.56 -22.59
C LEU A 162 0.83 1.39 -23.45
N CYS A 163 0.89 2.71 -23.34
CA CYS A 163 0.10 3.63 -24.16
C CYS A 163 0.73 3.94 -25.52
N GLY A 164 1.90 3.35 -25.85
CA GLY A 164 2.62 3.63 -27.10
C GLY A 164 3.30 5.00 -27.13
N ARG A 165 3.50 5.64 -25.98
CA ARG A 165 4.26 6.90 -25.86
C ARG A 165 5.74 6.55 -25.65
N ALA A 166 6.62 7.23 -26.38
CA ALA A 166 8.06 7.03 -26.21
C ALA A 166 8.49 7.49 -24.80
N VAL A 167 9.28 6.67 -24.12
CA VAL A 167 10.00 7.09 -22.91
C VAL A 167 11.16 7.97 -23.39
N PRO A 168 11.25 9.25 -22.97
CA PRO A 168 12.32 10.16 -23.38
C PRO A 168 13.70 9.71 -22.91
#